data_AF-A0A955QBI3-F1
#
_entry.id   AF-A0A955QBI3-F1
#
_cell.length_a   1.000
_cell.length_b   1.000
_cell.length_c   1.000
_cell.angle_alpha   90.00
_cell.angle_beta   90.00
_cell.angle_gamma   90.00
#
_symmetry.space_group_name_H-M   'P 1'
#
loop_
_entity.id
_entity.type
_entity.pdbx_description
1 polymer ?
#
loop_
_entity_poly.entity_id
_entity_poly.type
_entity_poly.pdbx_seq_one_letter_code
_entity_poly.pdbx_strand_id
1 'polypeptide(L)'
;MKSPIGVHKNQFRGFLVPIMVFGLAGGAMVSSNIDLGSVAWAAGKGEGQGAGQGKGFGGARGGTGERPDMGGGKGVEEKIFRGGKDRITSTEEEDSDRPPWAKTPGREGKPGSGGGKPVGAGTMKGDLYGDLYVILRDANGVPILDQYGHVQPIDADGNLIPLNEEGEPVDEAAAALLQEVDFSRLNVARSPSKVSDHAYDSVLETLNSATNITLDPAGRLVVTVDGVVKTIDSPLENLVLYEMLLDKGFLPGLTVDDAILGSLIFLKDAQLTTADLDAATSFLAAASDKATTVTIDSVVYLNAILGITGTIVVNGDSYVDYSTFNYDRASTYVGDITYLKDDGTGTGTYITVTEPIMTAVFGDETYTSDDGGVDGFAQATDDARTLIEFIHEPIH
;
A
#
# COMPACT_ATOMS: atom_id res chain seq x y z
N MET A 1 -83.93 23.13 -14.18
CA MET A 1 -83.96 24.59 -13.92
C MET A 1 -82.56 25.02 -13.50
N LYS A 2 -82.02 26.04 -14.17
CA LYS A 2 -80.74 26.77 -13.96
C LYS A 2 -79.40 26.04 -14.21
N SER A 3 -78.80 26.38 -15.35
CA SER A 3 -77.34 26.42 -15.61
C SER A 3 -76.77 27.82 -15.23
N PRO A 4 -75.52 28.19 -15.57
CA PRO A 4 -74.20 27.73 -15.11
C PRO A 4 -73.30 28.94 -14.68
N ILE A 5 -72.00 28.74 -14.39
CA ILE A 5 -70.80 29.64 -14.41
C ILE A 5 -69.73 28.93 -13.54
N GLY A 6 -68.46 28.65 -13.87
CA GLY A 6 -67.56 28.99 -14.98
C GLY A 6 -66.28 29.67 -14.47
N VAL A 7 -65.16 28.94 -14.23
CA VAL A 7 -63.74 29.42 -14.19
C VAL A 7 -62.81 28.19 -14.38
N HIS A 8 -62.13 27.96 -15.53
CA HIS A 8 -60.71 28.23 -15.87
C HIS A 8 -59.67 27.76 -14.82
N LYS A 9 -58.52 27.12 -15.09
CA LYS A 9 -57.74 26.71 -16.30
C LYS A 9 -56.55 25.83 -15.80
N ASN A 10 -56.14 24.82 -16.59
CA ASN A 10 -54.81 24.21 -16.81
C ASN A 10 -53.79 24.08 -15.65
N GLN A 11 -53.05 23.00 -15.45
CA GLN A 11 -52.16 22.26 -16.37
C GLN A 11 -51.77 20.93 -15.68
N PHE A 12 -51.59 19.83 -16.41
CA PHE A 12 -50.38 18.97 -16.34
C PHE A 12 -50.51 17.86 -17.39
N ARG A 13 -49.52 17.81 -18.29
CA ARG A 13 -49.40 16.86 -19.41
C ARG A 13 -48.71 15.59 -18.90
N GLY A 14 -49.37 14.44 -19.04
CA GLY A 14 -48.75 13.11 -18.93
C GLY A 14 -48.41 12.58 -20.34
N PHE A 15 -47.15 12.18 -20.53
CA PHE A 15 -46.64 11.58 -21.76
C PHE A 15 -46.88 10.06 -21.71
N LEU A 16 -47.41 9.51 -22.80
CA LEU A 16 -47.73 8.10 -23.00
C LEU A 16 -46.58 7.44 -23.80
N VAL A 17 -46.12 6.26 -23.42
CA VAL A 17 -45.32 5.36 -24.26
C VAL A 17 -45.92 3.94 -24.16
N PRO A 18 -46.16 3.22 -25.28
CA PRO A 18 -46.85 1.94 -25.26
C PRO A 18 -45.90 0.75 -25.08
N ILE A 19 -46.36 -0.25 -24.32
CA ILE A 19 -45.74 -1.56 -24.13
C ILE A 19 -46.13 -2.47 -25.30
N MET A 20 -45.14 -3.04 -25.99
CA MET A 20 -45.32 -4.03 -27.04
C MET A 20 -44.98 -5.42 -26.48
N VAL A 21 -45.95 -6.33 -26.57
CA VAL A 21 -45.89 -7.74 -26.12
C VAL A 21 -45.32 -8.59 -27.26
N PHE A 22 -44.33 -9.44 -26.97
CA PHE A 22 -43.96 -10.57 -27.84
C PHE A 22 -43.74 -11.85 -27.03
N GLY A 23 -44.60 -12.83 -27.32
CA GLY A 23 -44.26 -14.24 -27.60
C GLY A 23 -43.49 -15.06 -26.57
N LEU A 24 -44.23 -15.90 -25.84
CA LEU A 24 -43.75 -17.01 -25.02
C LEU A 24 -43.55 -18.28 -25.87
N ALA A 25 -42.36 -18.88 -25.85
CA ALA A 25 -42.07 -20.29 -26.15
C ALA A 25 -40.73 -20.60 -25.44
N GLY A 26 -40.66 -21.38 -24.37
CA GLY A 26 -40.83 -22.83 -24.34
C GLY A 26 -39.52 -23.39 -23.76
N GLY A 27 -39.59 -23.89 -22.52
CA GLY A 27 -38.42 -24.07 -21.66
C GLY A 27 -37.48 -25.24 -21.99
N ALA A 28 -36.26 -25.11 -21.48
CA ALA A 28 -35.44 -26.20 -20.99
C ALA A 28 -34.66 -25.65 -19.78
N MET A 29 -35.04 -26.13 -18.59
CA MET A 29 -34.31 -25.88 -17.35
C MET A 29 -33.04 -26.72 -17.39
N VAL A 30 -31.88 -26.09 -17.29
CA VAL A 30 -30.63 -26.76 -16.91
C VAL A 30 -30.12 -26.01 -15.69
N SER A 31 -30.32 -26.63 -14.53
CA SER A 31 -29.56 -26.35 -13.32
C SER A 31 -28.11 -26.78 -13.56
N SER A 32 -27.18 -25.84 -13.59
CA SER A 32 -25.76 -26.14 -13.44
C SER A 32 -25.28 -25.53 -12.14
N ASN A 33 -24.97 -26.43 -11.21
CA ASN A 33 -24.32 -26.16 -9.94
C ASN A 33 -23.04 -25.34 -10.18
N ILE A 34 -22.85 -24.35 -9.33
CA ILE A 34 -21.55 -23.68 -9.12
C ILE A 34 -20.63 -24.75 -8.53
N ASP A 35 -19.63 -25.15 -9.30
CA ASP A 35 -18.54 -26.02 -8.85
C ASP A 35 -17.31 -25.13 -8.65
N LEU A 36 -17.13 -24.70 -7.40
CA LEU A 36 -15.92 -24.03 -6.90
C LEU A 36 -14.83 -25.10 -6.74
N GLY A 37 -14.07 -25.31 -7.82
CA GLY A 37 -12.97 -26.27 -7.87
C GLY A 37 -11.69 -25.76 -7.23
N SER A 38 -11.54 -26.08 -5.94
CA SER A 38 -10.31 -26.23 -5.15
C SER A 38 -8.94 -26.11 -5.86
N VAL A 39 -8.12 -25.14 -5.43
CA VAL A 39 -6.66 -25.13 -5.67
C VAL A 39 -5.99 -25.97 -4.58
N ALA A 40 -5.52 -27.16 -4.95
CA ALA A 40 -4.81 -28.08 -4.07
C ALA A 40 -3.31 -27.76 -4.03
N TRP A 41 -2.80 -27.41 -2.86
CA TRP A 41 -1.37 -27.31 -2.57
C TRP A 41 -0.72 -28.71 -2.56
N ALA A 42 0.21 -28.94 -3.48
CA ALA A 42 1.03 -30.16 -3.50
C ALA A 42 2.42 -29.88 -2.93
N ALA A 43 2.65 -30.32 -1.69
CA ALA A 43 3.96 -30.39 -1.06
C ALA A 43 4.81 -31.52 -1.69
N GLY A 44 5.90 -31.17 -2.36
CA GLY A 44 6.90 -32.09 -2.86
C GLY A 44 8.24 -31.92 -2.15
N LYS A 45 8.58 -32.86 -1.25
CA LYS A 45 9.94 -33.02 -0.72
C LYS A 45 10.85 -33.63 -1.79
N GLY A 46 12.06 -33.07 -1.94
CA GLY A 46 13.15 -33.67 -2.69
C GLY A 46 14.50 -33.28 -2.11
N GLU A 47 15.21 -34.25 -1.51
CA GLU A 47 16.58 -34.16 -1.00
C GLU A 47 17.61 -34.01 -2.14
N GLY A 48 18.70 -33.27 -1.89
CA GLY A 48 19.85 -33.23 -2.79
C GLY A 48 21.08 -32.56 -2.14
N GLN A 49 22.11 -33.37 -1.89
CA GLN A 49 23.36 -33.06 -1.19
C GLN A 49 24.29 -32.09 -1.93
N GLY A 50 25.17 -31.39 -1.20
CA GLY A 50 26.34 -30.74 -1.79
C GLY A 50 27.25 -30.02 -0.79
N ALA A 51 28.24 -30.73 -0.26
CA ALA A 51 29.30 -30.21 0.59
C ALA A 51 30.26 -29.27 -0.15
N GLY A 52 30.79 -28.25 0.54
CA GLY A 52 31.84 -27.38 0.02
C GLY A 52 32.54 -26.60 1.14
N GLN A 53 33.70 -27.10 1.56
CA GLN A 53 34.55 -26.62 2.66
C GLN A 53 35.52 -25.53 2.17
N GLY A 54 35.73 -24.46 2.95
CA GLY A 54 36.77 -23.46 2.67
C GLY A 54 37.10 -22.58 3.88
N LYS A 55 38.22 -22.86 4.55
CA LYS A 55 38.81 -22.10 5.67
C LYS A 55 39.63 -20.90 5.16
N GLY A 56 39.71 -19.82 5.95
CA GLY A 56 40.82 -18.86 5.86
C GLY A 56 40.69 -17.59 6.73
N PHE A 57 41.46 -17.57 7.83
CA PHE A 57 42.08 -16.44 8.57
C PHE A 57 42.06 -15.06 7.85
N GLY A 58 41.92 -13.88 8.47
CA GLY A 58 42.28 -13.40 9.81
C GLY A 58 43.11 -12.11 9.66
N GLY A 59 42.73 -11.02 10.35
CA GLY A 59 43.68 -10.01 10.87
C GLY A 59 43.90 -8.68 10.12
N ALA A 60 43.47 -7.60 10.79
CA ALA A 60 44.24 -6.39 11.15
C ALA A 60 44.58 -5.26 10.13
N ARG A 61 43.93 -4.12 10.39
CA ARG A 61 44.50 -2.80 10.79
C ARG A 61 45.16 -1.89 9.72
N GLY A 62 44.52 -0.72 9.54
CA GLY A 62 45.17 0.59 9.71
C GLY A 62 45.57 1.36 8.43
N GLY A 63 45.02 2.58 8.27
CA GLY A 63 45.47 3.55 7.27
C GLY A 63 44.68 4.86 7.34
N THR A 64 45.14 5.76 8.20
CA THR A 64 44.74 7.17 8.35
C THR A 64 44.95 7.99 7.07
N GLY A 65 44.02 8.91 6.79
CA GLY A 65 44.21 10.01 5.84
C GLY A 65 43.25 11.16 6.13
N GLU A 66 43.79 12.30 6.58
CA GLU A 66 43.09 13.58 6.81
C GLU A 66 42.27 14.09 5.61
N ARG A 67 41.06 14.59 5.89
CA ARG A 67 40.40 15.67 5.12
C ARG A 67 39.58 16.59 6.05
N PRO A 68 39.40 17.87 5.68
CA PRO A 68 39.02 18.94 6.60
C PRO A 68 37.50 19.15 6.72
N ASP A 69 37.17 19.73 7.87
CA ASP A 69 35.88 20.21 8.37
C ASP A 69 35.13 21.14 7.39
N MET A 70 33.92 20.74 7.00
CA MET A 70 32.89 21.63 6.47
C MET A 70 31.50 21.18 6.96
N GLY A 71 30.98 21.93 7.93
CA GLY A 71 29.65 22.55 7.85
C GLY A 71 28.44 21.63 7.78
N GLY A 72 28.10 20.97 8.90
CA GLY A 72 26.80 20.34 9.11
C GLY A 72 25.66 21.37 9.14
N GLY A 73 24.82 21.34 8.10
CA GLY A 73 23.54 22.05 8.02
C GLY A 73 22.57 21.49 9.07
N LYS A 74 22.07 22.38 9.93
CA LYS A 74 21.17 22.07 11.03
C LYS A 74 19.72 21.96 10.51
N GLY A 75 19.09 20.83 10.81
CA GLY A 75 17.66 20.57 10.62
C GLY A 75 16.77 21.60 11.33
N VAL A 76 15.57 21.74 10.80
CA VAL A 76 14.67 22.90 10.93
C VAL A 76 13.82 22.86 12.21
N GLU A 77 14.19 22.08 13.23
CA GLU A 77 13.32 21.85 14.40
C GLU A 77 13.58 22.77 15.61
N GLU A 78 14.56 23.67 15.60
CA GLU A 78 14.93 24.43 16.82
C GLU A 78 14.77 25.96 16.68
N LYS A 79 13.55 26.45 16.37
CA LYS A 79 13.26 27.91 16.34
C LYS A 79 11.96 28.42 16.97
N ILE A 80 11.25 27.65 17.81
CA ILE A 80 10.02 28.17 18.45
C ILE A 80 9.98 28.08 19.98
N PHE A 81 10.92 27.39 20.64
CA PHE A 81 10.90 27.29 22.10
C PHE A 81 12.28 27.58 22.71
N ARG A 82 12.51 28.82 23.17
CA ARG A 82 13.37 29.12 24.34
C ARG A 82 13.23 30.56 24.83
N GLY A 83 12.76 30.71 26.07
CA GLY A 83 12.96 31.89 26.88
C GLY A 83 14.06 31.65 27.93
N GLY A 84 15.17 32.37 27.79
CA GLY A 84 15.83 33.10 28.88
C GLY A 84 16.71 32.41 29.95
N LYS A 85 17.98 32.87 29.97
CA LYS A 85 18.91 33.13 31.11
C LYS A 85 19.98 32.10 31.54
N ASP A 86 21.19 32.34 31.03
CA ASP A 86 22.46 32.76 31.67
C ASP A 86 23.08 32.07 32.92
N ARG A 87 24.37 31.68 32.72
CA ARG A 87 25.60 31.75 33.57
C ARG A 87 25.63 31.01 34.93
N ILE A 88 26.74 30.43 35.46
CA ILE A 88 28.20 30.49 35.24
C ILE A 88 28.89 29.34 36.06
N THR A 89 30.01 28.78 35.52
CA THR A 89 31.28 28.19 36.12
C THR A 89 31.26 27.37 37.43
N SER A 90 32.09 26.33 37.69
CA SER A 90 33.52 26.14 37.40
C SER A 90 34.01 24.70 37.68
N THR A 91 34.93 24.22 36.83
CA THR A 91 36.12 23.33 37.05
C THR A 91 36.07 22.18 38.06
N GLU A 92 36.31 20.95 37.59
CA GLU A 92 37.48 20.13 37.92
C GLU A 92 37.59 18.95 36.93
N GLU A 93 38.82 18.69 36.46
CA GLU A 93 39.17 17.66 35.48
C GLU A 93 39.35 16.31 36.18
N GLU A 94 38.56 15.29 35.78
CA GLU A 94 38.89 13.89 35.99
C GLU A 94 38.78 13.12 34.67
N ASP A 95 39.93 12.59 34.27
CA ASP A 95 40.23 11.78 33.10
C ASP A 95 39.52 10.41 33.19
N SER A 96 38.37 10.24 32.51
CA SER A 96 37.81 8.91 32.17
C SER A 96 36.58 9.03 31.25
N ASP A 97 36.65 8.44 30.05
CA ASP A 97 35.61 8.41 29.00
C ASP A 97 34.29 7.71 29.42
N ARG A 98 33.55 8.24 30.40
CA ARG A 98 32.27 7.69 30.85
C ARG A 98 31.19 8.76 30.91
N PRO A 99 30.13 8.67 30.09
CA PRO A 99 29.09 9.70 30.05
C PRO A 99 28.26 9.73 31.36
N PRO A 100 27.92 10.92 31.90
CA PRO A 100 27.33 11.09 33.23
C PRO A 100 25.94 10.48 33.47
N TRP A 101 25.17 10.15 32.43
CA TRP A 101 23.82 9.58 32.57
C TRP A 101 23.83 8.14 33.10
N ALA A 102 24.99 7.48 33.10
CA ALA A 102 25.13 6.07 33.50
C ALA A 102 25.22 5.85 35.03
N LYS A 103 24.90 6.84 35.88
CA LYS A 103 25.07 6.75 37.34
C LYS A 103 23.81 7.07 38.17
N THR A 104 22.62 6.64 37.74
CA THR A 104 21.48 6.55 38.68
C THR A 104 21.06 5.09 38.85
N PRO A 105 21.48 4.42 39.94
CA PRO A 105 20.99 3.09 40.25
C PRO A 105 19.50 3.15 40.59
N GLY A 106 18.70 2.35 39.88
CA GLY A 106 17.35 2.01 40.31
C GLY A 106 17.38 1.30 41.67
N ARG A 107 16.28 1.39 42.41
CA ARG A 107 16.09 0.67 43.67
C ARG A 107 16.30 -0.84 43.37
N GLU A 108 17.21 -1.46 44.10
CA GLU A 108 17.57 -2.90 44.04
C GLU A 108 18.59 -3.37 42.96
N GLY A 109 19.49 -2.49 42.49
CA GLY A 109 20.82 -2.95 42.04
C GLY A 109 20.86 -3.91 40.83
N LYS A 110 19.79 -3.99 40.04
CA LYS A 110 19.76 -4.62 38.71
C LYS A 110 19.47 -3.54 37.67
N PRO A 111 19.95 -3.66 36.42
CA PRO A 111 19.52 -2.79 35.33
C PRO A 111 18.04 -3.07 35.05
N GLY A 112 17.17 -2.37 35.77
CA GLY A 112 15.73 -2.41 35.56
C GLY A 112 15.42 -1.62 34.30
N SER A 113 14.84 -2.33 33.32
CA SER A 113 14.17 -1.76 32.16
C SER A 113 13.11 -0.77 32.63
N GLY A 114 13.49 0.50 32.75
CA GLY A 114 12.61 1.63 33.06
C GLY A 114 11.98 2.21 31.79
N GLY A 115 11.58 1.33 30.87
CA GLY A 115 10.74 1.71 29.74
C GLY A 115 9.32 1.92 30.23
N GLY A 116 9.02 3.12 30.73
CA GLY A 116 7.63 3.57 30.83
C GLY A 116 6.99 3.46 29.44
N LYS A 117 5.71 3.07 29.42
CA LYS A 117 4.92 2.92 28.19
C LYS A 117 5.08 4.20 27.33
N PRO A 118 5.47 4.09 26.04
CA PRO A 118 5.49 5.24 25.14
C PRO A 118 4.11 5.89 25.15
N VAL A 119 4.07 7.23 25.12
CA VAL A 119 2.82 7.96 24.97
C VAL A 119 2.24 7.56 23.61
N GLY A 120 1.07 6.92 23.60
CA GLY A 120 0.43 6.38 22.39
C GLY A 120 0.52 4.85 22.22
N ALA A 121 1.27 4.13 23.06
CA ALA A 121 1.08 2.69 23.17
C ALA A 121 -0.27 2.48 23.85
N GLY A 122 -1.21 1.85 23.13
CA GLY A 122 -2.58 1.65 23.61
C GLY A 122 -2.61 0.83 24.90
N THR A 123 -3.78 0.48 25.41
CA THR A 123 -3.91 -0.19 26.72
C THR A 123 -4.59 -1.55 26.68
N MET A 124 -4.90 -2.06 25.50
CA MET A 124 -5.58 -3.34 25.32
C MET A 124 -4.70 -4.32 24.54
N LYS A 125 -4.78 -5.59 24.87
CA LYS A 125 -4.13 -6.64 24.07
C LYS A 125 -4.83 -6.61 22.69
N GLY A 126 -4.19 -5.98 21.70
CA GLY A 126 -4.83 -5.46 20.48
C GLY A 126 -4.37 -4.05 20.08
N ASP A 127 -3.44 -3.45 20.81
CA ASP A 127 -2.87 -2.12 20.51
C ASP A 127 -2.10 -2.09 19.18
N LEU A 128 -2.77 -1.87 18.06
CA LEU A 128 -2.26 -1.56 16.71
C LEU A 128 -1.20 -2.53 16.11
N TYR A 129 -0.73 -3.50 16.90
CA TYR A 129 0.41 -4.38 16.68
C TYR A 129 0.12 -5.80 17.22
N GLY A 130 -1.14 -6.11 17.55
CA GLY A 130 -1.61 -7.48 17.73
C GLY A 130 -1.79 -8.17 16.37
N ASP A 131 -2.00 -9.49 16.37
CA ASP A 131 -2.25 -10.27 15.16
C ASP A 131 -3.36 -9.59 14.34
N LEU A 132 -3.03 -9.18 13.12
CA LEU A 132 -3.94 -8.49 12.21
C LEU A 132 -4.68 -9.56 11.43
N TYR A 133 -6.00 -9.60 11.56
CA TYR A 133 -6.84 -10.56 10.86
C TYR A 133 -7.58 -9.91 9.71
N VAL A 134 -7.95 -10.71 8.71
CA VAL A 134 -8.89 -10.31 7.66
C VAL A 134 -10.26 -10.08 8.30
N ILE A 135 -10.85 -8.89 8.11
CA ILE A 135 -12.12 -8.49 8.76
C ILE A 135 -13.14 -7.96 7.76
N LEU A 136 -14.41 -7.98 8.16
CA LEU A 136 -15.50 -7.38 7.41
C LEU A 136 -15.39 -5.85 7.41
N ARG A 137 -15.36 -5.25 6.22
CA ARG A 137 -15.24 -3.82 5.98
C ARG A 137 -16.31 -3.31 5.03
N ASP A 138 -16.57 -2.00 5.09
CA ASP A 138 -17.35 -1.31 4.06
C ASP A 138 -16.51 -0.96 2.83
N ALA A 139 -17.12 -0.30 1.84
CA ALA A 139 -16.48 0.07 0.58
C ALA A 139 -15.30 1.04 0.72
N ASN A 140 -15.10 1.69 1.88
CA ASN A 140 -13.95 2.55 2.14
C ASN A 140 -12.93 1.90 3.08
N GLY A 141 -13.13 0.63 3.44
CA GLY A 141 -12.25 -0.09 4.35
C GLY A 141 -12.53 0.16 5.84
N VAL A 142 -13.64 0.84 6.18
CA VAL A 142 -14.05 1.03 7.57
C VAL A 142 -14.57 -0.30 8.12
N PRO A 143 -14.12 -0.78 9.30
CA PRO A 143 -14.62 -2.00 9.90
C PRO A 143 -16.12 -1.95 10.19
N ILE A 144 -16.85 -3.00 9.81
CA ILE A 144 -18.26 -3.16 10.20
C ILE A 144 -18.29 -3.86 11.56
N LEU A 145 -18.77 -3.15 12.58
CA LEU A 145 -18.81 -3.65 13.95
C LEU A 145 -20.06 -4.50 14.20
N ASP A 146 -19.95 -5.47 15.10
CA ASP A 146 -21.08 -6.27 15.58
C ASP A 146 -21.97 -5.46 16.56
N GLN A 147 -23.01 -6.12 17.10
CA GLN A 147 -23.94 -5.52 18.07
C GLN A 147 -23.29 -5.11 19.40
N TYR A 148 -22.09 -5.62 19.69
CA TYR A 148 -21.31 -5.36 20.90
C TYR A 148 -20.16 -4.35 20.65
N GLY A 149 -19.94 -3.93 19.40
CA GLY A 149 -18.91 -2.98 19.01
C GLY A 149 -17.57 -3.62 18.64
N HIS A 150 -17.52 -4.93 18.39
CA HIS A 150 -16.29 -5.63 18.00
C HIS A 150 -16.13 -5.67 16.48
N VAL A 151 -14.88 -5.67 16.03
CA VAL A 151 -14.54 -6.00 14.64
C VAL A 151 -14.87 -7.45 14.36
N GLN A 152 -15.28 -7.76 13.12
CA GLN A 152 -15.78 -9.08 12.74
C GLN A 152 -14.82 -9.76 11.75
N PRO A 153 -14.00 -10.74 12.18
CA PRO A 153 -13.15 -11.51 11.28
C PRO A 153 -13.93 -12.36 10.29
N ILE A 154 -13.34 -12.61 9.12
CA ILE A 154 -13.92 -13.44 8.06
C ILE A 154 -12.99 -14.58 7.66
N ASP A 155 -13.59 -15.71 7.26
CA ASP A 155 -12.88 -16.86 6.72
C ASP A 155 -12.52 -16.68 5.23
N ALA A 156 -11.82 -17.66 4.66
CA ALA A 156 -11.32 -17.60 3.28
C ALA A 156 -12.43 -17.51 2.22
N ASP A 157 -13.64 -17.92 2.60
CA ASP A 157 -14.83 -17.88 1.75
C ASP A 157 -15.67 -16.59 1.97
N GLY A 158 -15.22 -15.70 2.87
CA GLY A 158 -15.89 -14.45 3.20
C GLY A 158 -17.02 -14.57 4.24
N ASN A 159 -17.14 -15.72 4.93
CA ASN A 159 -18.14 -15.88 5.98
C ASN A 159 -17.63 -15.32 7.31
N LEU A 160 -18.56 -14.77 8.10
CA LEU A 160 -18.25 -14.27 9.44
C LEU A 160 -17.82 -15.41 10.38
N ILE A 161 -16.71 -15.19 11.07
CA ILE A 161 -16.23 -16.08 12.13
C ILE A 161 -17.03 -15.78 13.41
N PRO A 162 -17.71 -16.76 14.01
CA PRO A 162 -18.53 -16.51 15.20
C PRO A 162 -17.68 -16.07 16.41
N LEU A 163 -18.08 -14.95 17.03
CA LEU A 163 -17.47 -14.39 18.23
C LEU A 163 -18.41 -14.49 19.45
N ASN A 164 -17.83 -14.53 20.65
CA ASN A 164 -18.55 -14.41 21.92
C ASN A 164 -18.84 -12.93 22.29
N GLU A 165 -19.47 -12.69 23.43
CA GLU A 165 -19.80 -11.33 23.89
C GLU A 165 -18.55 -10.49 24.24
N GLU A 166 -17.38 -11.13 24.34
CA GLU A 166 -16.08 -10.51 24.59
C GLU A 166 -15.28 -10.26 23.30
N GLY A 167 -15.80 -10.63 22.12
CA GLY A 167 -15.13 -10.43 20.83
C GLY A 167 -14.05 -11.48 20.51
N GLU A 168 -14.03 -12.61 21.22
CA GLU A 168 -13.13 -13.73 20.96
C GLU A 168 -13.85 -14.83 20.17
N PRO A 169 -13.15 -15.62 19.33
CA PRO A 169 -13.74 -16.78 18.66
C PRO A 169 -14.42 -17.72 19.65
N VAL A 170 -15.64 -18.18 19.32
CA VAL A 170 -16.47 -18.99 20.24
C VAL A 170 -15.87 -20.35 20.59
N ASP A 171 -15.03 -20.90 19.72
CA ASP A 171 -14.35 -22.19 19.90
C ASP A 171 -13.06 -22.29 19.07
N GLU A 172 -12.34 -23.40 19.22
CA GLU A 172 -11.08 -23.67 18.50
C GLU A 172 -11.31 -23.85 16.99
N ALA A 173 -12.51 -24.28 16.56
CA ALA A 173 -12.82 -24.42 15.14
C ALA A 173 -13.00 -23.05 14.47
N ALA A 174 -13.68 -22.12 15.13
CA ALA A 174 -13.79 -20.73 14.71
C ALA A 174 -12.42 -20.04 14.71
N ALA A 175 -11.59 -20.27 15.73
CA ALA A 175 -10.24 -19.73 15.80
C ALA A 175 -9.33 -20.26 14.66
N ALA A 176 -9.50 -21.51 14.23
CA ALA A 176 -8.72 -22.10 13.13
C ALA A 176 -9.07 -21.54 11.74
N LEU A 177 -10.19 -20.82 11.61
CA LEU A 177 -10.60 -20.16 10.36
C LEU A 177 -10.06 -18.73 10.24
N LEU A 178 -9.45 -18.18 11.30
CA LEU A 178 -8.86 -16.85 11.27
C LEU A 178 -7.73 -16.78 10.25
N GLN A 179 -7.78 -15.72 9.43
CA GLN A 179 -6.77 -15.45 8.42
C GLN A 179 -5.92 -14.27 8.86
N GLU A 180 -4.62 -14.49 9.01
CA GLU A 180 -3.68 -13.42 9.30
C GLU A 180 -3.39 -12.61 8.03
N VAL A 181 -3.23 -11.30 8.22
CA VAL A 181 -2.80 -10.40 7.16
C VAL A 181 -1.29 -10.48 7.04
N ASP A 182 -0.81 -10.93 5.88
CA ASP A 182 0.61 -10.93 5.54
C ASP A 182 1.00 -9.62 4.86
N PHE A 183 2.03 -8.97 5.38
CA PHE A 183 2.62 -7.76 4.79
C PHE A 183 3.87 -8.07 3.98
N SER A 184 4.45 -9.27 4.09
CA SER A 184 5.75 -9.63 3.52
C SER A 184 6.76 -8.48 3.72
N ARG A 185 7.23 -7.85 2.63
CA ARG A 185 8.17 -6.72 2.65
C ARG A 185 7.57 -5.39 3.12
N LEU A 186 6.25 -5.21 3.05
CA LEU A 186 5.56 -4.00 3.53
C LEU A 186 5.64 -3.85 5.05
N ASN A 187 6.09 -4.88 5.78
CA ASN A 187 6.50 -4.75 7.18
C ASN A 187 7.56 -3.65 7.41
N VAL A 188 8.28 -3.23 6.36
CA VAL A 188 9.19 -2.08 6.41
C VAL A 188 8.49 -0.77 6.78
N ALA A 189 7.18 -0.66 6.61
CA ALA A 189 6.37 0.48 7.08
C ALA A 189 6.47 0.72 8.60
N ARG A 190 6.86 -0.31 9.37
CA ARG A 190 7.09 -0.22 10.82
C ARG A 190 8.51 0.24 11.18
N SER A 191 9.33 0.55 10.18
CA SER A 191 10.68 1.04 10.41
C SER A 191 10.66 2.46 11.00
N PRO A 192 11.73 2.88 11.71
CA PRO A 192 11.81 4.24 12.24
C PRO A 192 11.74 5.28 11.12
N SER A 193 11.06 6.41 11.35
CA SER A 193 10.80 7.45 10.33
C SER A 193 12.04 7.92 9.55
N LYS A 194 13.22 7.95 10.17
CA LYS A 194 14.47 8.27 9.47
C LYS A 194 14.73 7.41 8.22
N VAL A 195 14.19 6.20 8.17
CA VAL A 195 14.32 5.28 7.04
C VAL A 195 13.45 5.73 5.87
N SER A 196 12.20 6.10 6.12
CA SER A 196 11.33 6.70 5.12
C SER A 196 11.83 8.08 4.70
N ASP A 197 12.28 8.92 5.63
CA ASP A 197 12.84 10.25 5.34
C ASP A 197 14.02 10.16 4.35
N HIS A 198 14.96 9.24 4.58
CA HIS A 198 16.10 9.04 3.67
C HIS A 198 15.70 8.52 2.30
N ALA A 199 14.69 7.64 2.22
CA ALA A 199 14.19 7.17 0.93
C ALA A 199 13.48 8.29 0.17
N TYR A 200 12.72 9.13 0.88
CA TYR A 200 12.03 10.26 0.29
C TYR A 200 13.01 11.33 -0.23
N ASP A 201 14.06 11.64 0.54
CA ASP A 201 15.13 12.54 0.09
C ASP A 201 15.80 12.04 -1.20
N SER A 202 16.08 10.73 -1.30
CA SER A 202 16.65 10.09 -2.50
C SER A 202 15.74 10.24 -3.73
N VAL A 203 14.44 10.03 -3.54
CA VAL A 203 13.42 10.21 -4.59
C VAL A 203 13.36 11.67 -5.03
N LEU A 204 13.31 12.61 -4.09
CA LEU A 204 13.25 14.04 -4.40
C LEU A 204 14.49 14.52 -5.15
N GLU A 205 15.70 14.08 -4.75
CA GLU A 205 16.93 14.41 -5.46
C GLU A 205 16.88 13.91 -6.91
N THR A 206 16.41 12.68 -7.09
CA THR A 206 16.27 12.05 -8.40
C THR A 206 15.23 12.75 -9.27
N LEU A 207 14.06 13.09 -8.73
CA LEU A 207 13.01 13.78 -9.47
C LEU A 207 13.42 15.22 -9.81
N ASN A 208 13.96 15.97 -8.86
CA ASN A 208 14.37 17.37 -9.06
C ASN A 208 15.54 17.54 -10.04
N SER A 209 16.34 16.50 -10.26
CA SER A 209 17.41 16.48 -11.28
C SER A 209 16.97 15.90 -12.62
N ALA A 210 15.72 15.41 -12.73
CA ALA A 210 15.23 14.79 -13.95
C ALA A 210 14.96 15.82 -15.05
N THR A 211 15.34 15.45 -16.27
CA THR A 211 15.07 16.21 -17.50
C THR A 211 13.79 15.73 -18.21
N ASN A 212 13.32 14.54 -17.85
CA ASN A 212 12.08 13.94 -18.33
C ASN A 212 11.55 12.97 -17.26
N ILE A 213 10.24 12.96 -17.03
CA ILE A 213 9.55 12.05 -16.13
C ILE A 213 8.37 11.45 -16.88
N THR A 214 8.32 10.13 -16.91
CA THR A 214 7.27 9.33 -17.56
C THR A 214 6.86 8.18 -16.65
N LEU A 215 5.92 7.35 -17.09
CA LEU A 215 5.50 6.14 -16.40
C LEU A 215 5.87 4.91 -17.22
N ASP A 216 6.21 3.81 -16.54
CA ASP A 216 6.25 2.49 -17.17
C ASP A 216 4.83 1.89 -17.32
N PRO A 217 4.65 0.75 -18.00
CA PRO A 217 3.33 0.14 -18.16
C PRO A 217 2.61 -0.22 -16.85
N ALA A 218 3.35 -0.38 -15.76
CA ALA A 218 2.80 -0.63 -14.43
C ALA A 218 2.55 0.66 -13.61
N GLY A 219 2.83 1.83 -14.19
CA GLY A 219 2.65 3.14 -13.56
C GLY A 219 3.79 3.58 -12.63
N ARG A 220 4.96 2.93 -12.66
CA ARG A 220 6.13 3.38 -11.90
C ARG A 220 6.79 4.57 -12.55
N LEU A 221 7.36 5.46 -11.75
CA LEU A 221 8.09 6.63 -12.25
C LEU A 221 9.36 6.22 -12.98
N VAL A 222 9.47 6.64 -14.24
CA VAL A 222 10.65 6.50 -15.09
C VAL A 222 11.22 7.88 -15.35
N VAL A 223 12.42 8.12 -14.84
CA VAL A 223 13.10 9.41 -14.88
C VAL A 223 14.30 9.36 -15.82
N THR A 224 14.60 10.49 -16.45
CA THR A 224 15.85 10.67 -17.21
C THR A 224 16.73 11.70 -16.52
N VAL A 225 17.83 11.24 -15.91
CA VAL A 225 18.82 12.08 -15.23
C VAL A 225 20.13 11.98 -16.01
N ASP A 226 20.72 13.11 -16.39
CA ASP A 226 21.96 13.17 -17.19
C ASP A 226 21.94 12.31 -18.47
N GLY A 227 20.77 12.19 -19.11
CA GLY A 227 20.58 11.37 -20.31
C GLY A 227 20.49 9.87 -20.07
N VAL A 228 20.48 9.42 -18.81
CA VAL A 228 20.30 8.02 -18.42
C VAL A 228 18.87 7.82 -17.91
N VAL A 229 18.16 6.88 -18.52
CA VAL A 229 16.81 6.46 -18.10
C VAL A 229 16.92 5.50 -16.93
N LYS A 230 16.18 5.77 -15.85
CA LYS A 230 16.08 4.91 -14.67
C LYS A 230 14.62 4.84 -14.21
N THR A 231 14.20 3.67 -13.75
CA THR A 231 12.93 3.50 -13.06
C THR A 231 13.16 3.62 -11.56
N ILE A 232 12.27 4.29 -10.83
CA ILE A 232 12.25 4.25 -9.37
C ILE A 232 11.74 2.88 -8.95
N ASP A 233 12.65 1.95 -8.70
CA ASP A 233 12.37 0.53 -8.49
C ASP A 233 12.65 0.05 -7.06
N SER A 234 13.14 0.93 -6.18
CA SER A 234 13.32 0.63 -4.77
C SER A 234 11.96 0.50 -4.08
N PRO A 235 11.71 -0.61 -3.36
CA PRO A 235 10.44 -0.81 -2.66
C PRO A 235 10.17 0.29 -1.63
N LEU A 236 11.20 0.74 -0.92
CA LEU A 236 11.06 1.76 0.11
C LEU A 236 10.79 3.15 -0.49
N GLU A 237 11.42 3.48 -1.62
CA GLU A 237 11.17 4.73 -2.34
C GLU A 237 9.74 4.79 -2.87
N ASN A 238 9.20 3.68 -3.35
CA ASN A 238 7.81 3.61 -3.77
C ASN A 238 6.83 3.65 -2.57
N LEU A 239 7.19 3.05 -1.43
CA LEU A 239 6.35 3.10 -0.23
C LEU A 239 6.17 4.54 0.29
N VAL A 240 7.23 5.35 0.27
CA VAL A 240 7.14 6.75 0.72
C VAL A 240 6.40 7.63 -0.28
N LEU A 241 6.48 7.33 -1.59
CA LEU A 241 5.65 8.00 -2.58
C LEU A 241 4.15 7.72 -2.35
N TYR A 242 3.81 6.46 -2.07
CA TYR A 242 2.46 6.06 -1.67
C TYR A 242 1.98 6.82 -0.43
N GLU A 243 2.80 6.84 0.63
CA GLU A 243 2.49 7.53 1.90
C GLU A 243 2.23 9.02 1.67
N MET A 244 3.14 9.72 0.96
CA MET A 244 3.03 11.16 0.73
C MET A 244 1.81 11.52 -0.11
N LEU A 245 1.49 10.74 -1.15
CA LEU A 245 0.32 11.01 -1.97
C LEU A 245 -0.98 10.82 -1.19
N LEU A 246 -1.15 9.71 -0.46
CA LEU A 246 -2.39 9.50 0.28
C LEU A 246 -2.56 10.44 1.48
N ASP A 247 -1.48 10.81 2.16
CA ASP A 247 -1.56 11.67 3.35
C ASP A 247 -1.58 13.17 3.02
N LYS A 248 -0.86 13.59 1.97
CA LYS A 248 -0.71 15.01 1.61
C LYS A 248 -1.42 15.40 0.32
N GLY A 249 -1.65 14.46 -0.60
CA GLY A 249 -2.14 14.75 -1.95
C GLY A 249 -1.09 15.43 -2.84
N PHE A 250 0.20 15.32 -2.52
CA PHE A 250 1.32 15.79 -3.33
C PHE A 250 2.65 15.29 -2.76
N LEU A 251 3.76 15.62 -3.43
CA LEU A 251 5.12 15.36 -2.98
C LEU A 251 5.77 16.67 -2.44
N PRO A 252 5.79 16.90 -1.11
CA PRO A 252 6.44 18.07 -0.52
C PRO A 252 7.91 18.21 -0.93
N GLY A 253 8.32 19.36 -1.46
CA GLY A 253 9.70 19.60 -1.89
C GLY A 253 9.99 19.25 -3.37
N LEU A 254 8.99 18.80 -4.11
CA LEU A 254 9.09 18.64 -5.57
C LEU A 254 9.10 20.01 -6.26
N THR A 255 10.21 20.35 -6.91
CA THR A 255 10.46 21.63 -7.58
C THR A 255 10.60 21.53 -9.09
N VAL A 256 10.43 20.34 -9.66
CA VAL A 256 10.50 20.09 -11.10
C VAL A 256 9.53 20.99 -11.87
N ASP A 257 9.97 21.46 -13.04
CA ASP A 257 9.15 22.28 -13.95
C ASP A 257 7.91 21.50 -14.43
N ASP A 258 6.75 22.16 -14.45
CA ASP A 258 5.48 21.55 -14.85
C ASP A 258 5.51 21.00 -16.30
N ALA A 259 6.34 21.59 -17.16
CA ALA A 259 6.56 21.11 -18.52
C ALA A 259 7.26 19.74 -18.57
N ILE A 260 8.06 19.40 -17.56
CA ILE A 260 8.72 18.09 -17.42
C ILE A 260 7.74 17.08 -16.82
N LEU A 261 6.90 17.50 -15.87
CA LEU A 261 5.88 16.64 -15.25
C LEU A 261 4.75 16.27 -16.21
N GLY A 262 4.34 17.20 -17.09
CA GLY A 262 3.31 16.93 -18.08
C GLY A 262 1.97 16.52 -17.44
N SER A 263 1.55 15.27 -17.62
CA SER A 263 0.33 14.75 -16.98
C SER A 263 0.48 14.50 -15.48
N LEU A 264 1.71 14.48 -14.95
CA LEU A 264 2.04 14.22 -13.55
C LEU A 264 2.06 15.49 -12.68
N ILE A 265 1.47 16.60 -13.14
CA ILE A 265 1.44 17.86 -12.39
C ILE A 265 0.68 17.73 -11.06
N PHE A 266 -0.27 16.79 -10.97
CA PHE A 266 -1.00 16.50 -9.73
C PHE A 266 -0.06 16.16 -8.56
N LEU A 267 1.13 15.61 -8.82
CA LEU A 267 2.15 15.34 -7.80
C LEU A 267 2.64 16.60 -7.04
N LYS A 268 2.21 17.82 -7.42
CA LYS A 268 2.58 19.10 -6.79
C LYS A 268 1.40 19.93 -6.28
N ASP A 269 0.15 19.57 -6.58
CA ASP A 269 -0.98 20.50 -6.44
C ASP A 269 -1.63 20.53 -5.04
N ALA A 270 -1.17 19.64 -4.17
CA ALA A 270 -1.60 19.48 -2.79
C ALA A 270 -3.10 19.18 -2.64
N GLN A 271 -3.65 18.40 -3.57
CA GLN A 271 -5.02 17.93 -3.56
C GLN A 271 -5.02 16.41 -3.77
N LEU A 272 -5.64 15.66 -2.86
CA LEU A 272 -5.88 14.24 -3.10
C LEU A 272 -7.01 14.09 -4.12
N THR A 273 -6.67 13.66 -5.33
CA THR A 273 -7.60 13.40 -6.43
C THR A 273 -7.56 11.94 -6.88
N THR A 274 -8.42 11.56 -7.82
CA THR A 274 -8.37 10.21 -8.42
C THR A 274 -7.01 9.94 -9.08
N ALA A 275 -6.35 10.96 -9.65
CA ALA A 275 -5.03 10.76 -10.28
C ALA A 275 -3.94 10.40 -9.25
N ASP A 276 -4.03 10.94 -8.03
CA ASP A 276 -3.16 10.59 -6.92
C ASP A 276 -3.42 9.16 -6.44
N LEU A 277 -4.69 8.78 -6.35
CA LEU A 277 -5.07 7.40 -6.02
C LEU A 277 -4.58 6.42 -7.10
N ASP A 278 -4.75 6.74 -8.38
CA ASP A 278 -4.27 5.93 -9.51
C ASP A 278 -2.75 5.73 -9.40
N ALA A 279 -1.97 6.80 -9.20
CA ALA A 279 -0.52 6.71 -9.02
C ALA A 279 -0.13 5.93 -7.75
N ALA A 280 -0.88 6.12 -6.65
CA ALA A 280 -0.63 5.42 -5.40
C ALA A 280 -0.79 3.90 -5.54
N THR A 281 -1.69 3.39 -6.40
CA THR A 281 -1.79 1.94 -6.66
C THR A 281 -0.48 1.37 -7.22
N SER A 282 0.12 2.04 -8.20
CA SER A 282 1.40 1.64 -8.80
C SER A 282 2.57 1.74 -7.82
N PHE A 283 2.57 2.76 -6.96
CA PHE A 283 3.59 2.92 -5.92
C PHE A 283 3.48 1.85 -4.85
N LEU A 284 2.27 1.56 -4.38
CA LEU A 284 2.07 0.45 -3.44
C LEU A 284 2.44 -0.89 -4.07
N ALA A 285 2.09 -1.11 -5.33
CA ALA A 285 2.45 -2.32 -6.07
C ALA A 285 3.97 -2.52 -6.14
N ALA A 286 4.72 -1.46 -6.47
CA ALA A 286 6.18 -1.48 -6.52
C ALA A 286 6.84 -1.62 -5.14
N ALA A 287 6.18 -1.11 -4.09
CA ALA A 287 6.60 -1.30 -2.71
C ALA A 287 6.32 -2.73 -2.20
N SER A 288 5.28 -3.37 -2.72
CA SER A 288 4.82 -4.70 -2.31
C SER A 288 5.72 -5.82 -2.81
N ASP A 289 5.53 -7.02 -2.24
CA ASP A 289 6.21 -8.21 -2.74
C ASP A 289 5.70 -8.60 -4.12
N LYS A 290 6.54 -9.25 -4.92
CA LYS A 290 6.13 -9.69 -6.25
C LYS A 290 5.14 -10.85 -6.17
N ALA A 291 5.23 -11.71 -5.16
CA ALA A 291 4.47 -12.95 -5.11
C ALA A 291 3.21 -12.90 -4.22
N THR A 292 3.15 -11.98 -3.25
CA THR A 292 2.03 -11.93 -2.30
C THR A 292 0.95 -10.99 -2.81
N THR A 293 -0.28 -11.48 -2.89
CA THR A 293 -1.45 -10.69 -3.30
C THR A 293 -1.69 -9.52 -2.35
N VAL A 294 -1.98 -8.35 -2.91
CA VAL A 294 -2.40 -7.17 -2.13
C VAL A 294 -3.90 -7.25 -1.87
N THR A 295 -4.27 -7.32 -0.59
CA THR A 295 -5.68 -7.41 -0.13
C THR A 295 -6.17 -6.08 0.45
N ILE A 296 -7.49 -5.91 0.56
CA ILE A 296 -8.11 -4.73 1.21
C ILE A 296 -7.53 -4.53 2.62
N ASP A 297 -7.45 -5.59 3.42
CA ASP A 297 -6.89 -5.50 4.76
C ASP A 297 -5.43 -5.08 4.76
N SER A 298 -4.61 -5.58 3.82
CA SER A 298 -3.22 -5.16 3.71
C SER A 298 -3.11 -3.65 3.45
N VAL A 299 -3.95 -3.08 2.59
CA VAL A 299 -4.02 -1.65 2.28
C VAL A 299 -4.44 -0.84 3.51
N VAL A 300 -5.57 -1.20 4.13
CA VAL A 300 -6.14 -0.41 5.23
C VAL A 300 -5.26 -0.46 6.47
N TYR A 301 -4.70 -1.63 6.81
CA TYR A 301 -3.76 -1.73 7.91
C TYR A 301 -2.45 -1.03 7.62
N LEU A 302 -1.94 -1.08 6.37
CA LEU A 302 -0.75 -0.32 6.00
C LEU A 302 -0.95 1.18 6.19
N ASN A 303 -2.11 1.72 5.79
CA ASN A 303 -2.45 3.13 6.01
C ASN A 303 -2.43 3.50 7.48
N ALA A 304 -3.01 2.66 8.33
CA ALA A 304 -3.00 2.86 9.78
C ALA A 304 -1.58 2.79 10.37
N ILE A 305 -0.73 1.87 9.88
CA ILE A 305 0.67 1.73 10.33
C ILE A 305 1.51 2.96 9.94
N LEU A 306 1.32 3.47 8.72
CA LEU A 306 2.00 4.65 8.22
C LEU A 306 1.45 5.96 8.83
N GLY A 307 0.29 5.91 9.48
CA GLY A 307 -0.36 7.10 10.05
C GLY A 307 -0.98 8.01 9.00
N ILE A 308 -1.39 7.45 7.85
CA ILE A 308 -2.03 8.19 6.76
C ILE A 308 -3.39 8.70 7.23
N THR A 309 -3.60 10.01 7.12
CA THR A 309 -4.85 10.65 7.54
C THR A 309 -5.75 10.85 6.34
N GLY A 310 -6.86 10.13 6.29
CA GLY A 310 -7.92 10.36 5.31
C GLY A 310 -9.03 11.29 5.82
N THR A 311 -10.05 11.47 4.99
CA THR A 311 -11.16 12.41 5.24
C THR A 311 -12.33 11.77 5.98
N ILE A 312 -12.45 10.44 5.96
CA ILE A 312 -13.49 9.71 6.67
C ILE A 312 -13.03 9.52 8.12
N VAL A 313 -13.85 9.95 9.08
CA VAL A 313 -13.55 9.79 10.51
C VAL A 313 -14.66 9.00 11.17
N VAL A 314 -14.30 7.83 11.72
CA VAL A 314 -15.23 6.92 12.41
C VAL A 314 -14.62 6.56 13.75
N ASN A 315 -15.35 6.82 14.84
CA ASN A 315 -14.91 6.53 16.22
C ASN A 315 -13.54 7.12 16.63
N GLY A 316 -13.08 8.16 15.93
CA GLY A 316 -11.78 8.80 16.17
C GLY A 316 -10.65 8.30 15.29
N ASP A 317 -10.87 7.21 14.54
CA ASP A 317 -9.94 6.70 13.53
C ASP A 317 -10.23 7.35 12.18
N SER A 318 -9.17 7.55 11.39
CA SER A 318 -9.22 8.20 10.08
C SER A 318 -8.98 7.18 8.97
N TYR A 319 -9.77 7.27 7.90
CA TYR A 319 -9.73 6.39 6.74
C TYR A 319 -9.70 7.22 5.46
N VAL A 320 -8.92 6.74 4.49
CA VAL A 320 -8.87 7.31 3.14
C VAL A 320 -10.23 7.10 2.45
N ASP A 321 -10.72 8.12 1.76
CA ASP A 321 -11.97 8.06 1.01
C ASP A 321 -11.68 7.53 -0.39
N TYR A 322 -12.14 6.30 -0.65
CA TYR A 322 -12.00 5.64 -1.95
C TYR A 322 -13.29 5.71 -2.77
N SER A 323 -14.33 6.41 -2.31
CA SER A 323 -15.65 6.41 -2.95
C SER A 323 -15.68 6.93 -4.39
N THR A 324 -14.65 7.67 -4.80
CA THR A 324 -14.48 8.17 -6.18
C THR A 324 -13.52 7.33 -7.02
N PHE A 325 -12.94 6.28 -6.45
CA PHE A 325 -11.98 5.41 -7.13
C PHE A 325 -12.70 4.28 -7.84
N ASN A 326 -12.61 4.28 -9.17
CA ASN A 326 -13.15 3.22 -10.01
C ASN A 326 -12.02 2.60 -10.80
N TYR A 327 -12.01 1.28 -10.88
CA TYR A 327 -10.98 0.55 -11.58
C TYR A 327 -11.57 -0.35 -12.65
N ASP A 328 -11.00 -0.29 -13.85
CA ASP A 328 -11.30 -1.20 -14.94
C ASP A 328 -9.98 -1.65 -15.59
N ARG A 329 -9.71 -2.96 -15.47
CA ARG A 329 -8.43 -3.56 -15.89
C ARG A 329 -8.18 -3.38 -17.38
N ALA A 330 -9.19 -3.60 -18.21
CA ALA A 330 -9.07 -3.53 -19.66
C ALA A 330 -8.81 -2.10 -20.16
N SER A 331 -9.37 -1.10 -19.48
CA SER A 331 -9.12 0.32 -19.78
C SER A 331 -7.77 0.81 -19.26
N THR A 332 -7.27 0.20 -18.18
CA THR A 332 -5.97 0.55 -17.58
C THR A 332 -4.83 -0.02 -18.39
N TYR A 333 -4.87 -1.31 -18.71
CA TYR A 333 -3.80 -2.02 -19.40
C TYR A 333 -4.06 -2.10 -20.91
N VAL A 334 -3.96 -0.94 -21.54
CA VAL A 334 -4.02 -0.83 -23.00
C VAL A 334 -2.64 -1.00 -23.64
N GLY A 335 -2.62 -1.60 -24.84
CA GLY A 335 -1.41 -1.74 -25.65
C GLY A 335 -0.71 -3.09 -25.48
N ASP A 336 0.50 -3.15 -26.03
CA ASP A 336 1.26 -4.38 -26.17
C ASP A 336 2.48 -4.41 -25.24
N ILE A 337 2.87 -5.60 -24.82
CA ILE A 337 4.11 -5.88 -24.09
C ILE A 337 4.99 -6.81 -24.90
N THR A 338 6.31 -6.65 -24.77
CA THR A 338 7.30 -7.52 -25.42
C THR A 338 8.10 -8.29 -24.38
N TYR A 339 8.17 -9.60 -24.51
CA TYR A 339 8.86 -10.50 -23.57
C TYR A 339 9.52 -11.68 -24.29
N LEU A 340 10.33 -12.47 -23.58
CA LEU A 340 10.95 -13.68 -24.11
C LEU A 340 10.15 -14.91 -23.69
N LYS A 341 9.82 -15.75 -24.66
CA LYS A 341 9.08 -17.00 -24.44
C LYS A 341 9.92 -18.20 -24.85
N ASP A 342 9.84 -19.31 -24.11
CA ASP A 342 10.46 -20.57 -24.57
C ASP A 342 9.90 -20.97 -25.94
N ASP A 343 10.78 -21.36 -26.86
CA ASP A 343 10.40 -21.73 -28.23
C ASP A 343 9.63 -23.07 -28.33
N GLY A 344 9.41 -23.74 -27.21
CA GLY A 344 8.66 -24.99 -27.08
C GLY A 344 9.45 -26.21 -27.55
N THR A 345 10.71 -26.05 -27.92
CA THR A 345 11.55 -27.13 -28.46
C THR A 345 12.34 -27.88 -27.39
N GLY A 346 12.34 -27.37 -26.14
CA GLY A 346 13.12 -27.94 -25.04
C GLY A 346 14.63 -27.77 -25.21
N THR A 347 15.06 -26.84 -26.08
CA THR A 347 16.47 -26.55 -26.35
C THR A 347 17.05 -25.43 -25.48
N GLY A 348 16.21 -24.74 -24.69
CA GLY A 348 16.59 -23.54 -23.93
C GLY A 348 16.77 -22.31 -24.82
N THR A 349 16.11 -22.30 -25.99
CA THR A 349 16.09 -21.17 -26.92
C THR A 349 14.83 -20.35 -26.67
N TYR A 350 14.99 -19.02 -26.62
CA TYR A 350 13.88 -18.09 -26.39
C TYR A 350 13.59 -17.27 -27.64
N ILE A 351 12.31 -17.03 -27.89
CA ILE A 351 11.82 -16.14 -28.95
C ILE A 351 11.25 -14.87 -28.34
N THR A 352 11.39 -13.75 -29.06
CA THR A 352 10.73 -12.50 -28.68
C THR A 352 9.28 -12.53 -29.14
N VAL A 353 8.36 -12.32 -28.21
CA VAL A 353 6.92 -12.24 -28.45
C VAL A 353 6.45 -10.83 -28.11
N THR A 354 5.55 -10.30 -28.93
CA THR A 354 4.85 -9.04 -28.67
C THR A 354 3.36 -9.30 -28.80
N GLU A 355 2.60 -9.06 -27.73
CA GLU A 355 1.15 -9.25 -27.70
C GLU A 355 0.50 -8.30 -26.66
N PRO A 356 -0.84 -8.17 -26.65
CA PRO A 356 -1.54 -7.28 -25.73
C PRO A 356 -1.24 -7.60 -24.26
N ILE A 357 -1.12 -6.57 -23.41
CA ILE A 357 -0.88 -6.75 -21.96
C ILE A 357 -1.97 -7.64 -21.34
N MET A 358 -3.23 -7.40 -21.69
CA MET A 358 -4.36 -8.22 -21.23
C MET A 358 -4.18 -9.72 -21.51
N THR A 359 -3.67 -10.06 -22.69
CA THR A 359 -3.45 -11.46 -23.08
C THR A 359 -2.21 -12.04 -22.38
N ALA A 360 -1.10 -11.32 -22.41
CA ALA A 360 0.19 -11.80 -21.88
C ALA A 360 0.18 -11.97 -20.35
N VAL A 361 -0.42 -11.02 -19.64
CA VAL A 361 -0.32 -10.90 -18.18
C VAL A 361 -1.57 -11.41 -17.48
N PHE A 362 -2.74 -11.10 -18.04
CA PHE A 362 -4.03 -11.36 -17.38
C PHE A 362 -4.84 -12.48 -18.04
N GLY A 363 -4.33 -13.12 -19.10
CA GLY A 363 -5.06 -14.20 -19.79
C GLY A 363 -6.42 -13.76 -20.34
N ASP A 364 -6.55 -12.48 -20.72
CA ASP A 364 -7.79 -11.81 -21.12
C ASP A 364 -8.89 -11.74 -20.03
N GLU A 365 -8.54 -12.05 -18.76
CA GLU A 365 -9.46 -11.91 -17.64
C GLU A 365 -9.72 -10.43 -17.36
N THR A 366 -10.98 -10.02 -17.43
CA THR A 366 -11.41 -8.64 -17.14
C THR A 366 -11.82 -8.48 -15.69
N TYR A 367 -11.59 -7.28 -15.15
CA TYR A 367 -12.13 -6.85 -13.87
C TYR A 367 -12.64 -5.42 -13.98
N THR A 368 -13.79 -5.15 -13.38
CA THR A 368 -14.35 -3.81 -13.18
C THR A 368 -14.85 -3.75 -11.74
N SER A 369 -14.49 -2.70 -11.00
CA SER A 369 -14.98 -2.52 -9.63
C SER A 369 -16.49 -2.23 -9.64
N ASP A 370 -17.27 -3.07 -8.95
CA ASP A 370 -18.71 -2.89 -8.78
C ASP A 370 -18.96 -1.84 -7.68
N ASP A 371 -19.24 -0.59 -8.09
CA ASP A 371 -19.51 0.60 -7.25
C ASP A 371 -18.29 1.39 -6.73
N GLY A 372 -17.07 0.98 -7.10
CA GLY A 372 -15.82 1.66 -6.70
C GLY A 372 -15.50 1.47 -5.21
N GLY A 373 -14.37 2.05 -4.78
CA GLY A 373 -13.93 1.93 -3.38
C GLY A 373 -12.58 1.24 -3.20
N VAL A 374 -12.34 0.80 -1.97
CA VAL A 374 -11.08 0.20 -1.52
C VAL A 374 -10.81 -1.15 -2.19
N ASP A 375 -11.86 -1.85 -2.62
CA ASP A 375 -11.76 -3.11 -3.36
C ASP A 375 -11.14 -2.90 -4.74
N GLY A 376 -11.63 -1.92 -5.49
CA GLY A 376 -11.06 -1.50 -6.76
C GLY A 376 -9.62 -1.01 -6.59
N PHE A 377 -9.33 -0.27 -5.51
CA PHE A 377 -7.97 0.19 -5.20
C PHE A 377 -7.01 -0.97 -4.91
N ALA A 378 -7.43 -1.94 -4.09
CA ALA A 378 -6.63 -3.11 -3.79
C ALA A 378 -6.41 -3.97 -5.06
N GLN A 379 -7.45 -4.17 -5.87
CA GLN A 379 -7.34 -4.91 -7.14
C GLN A 379 -6.42 -4.20 -8.15
N ALA A 380 -6.53 -2.89 -8.30
CA ALA A 380 -5.66 -2.09 -9.16
C ALA A 380 -4.19 -2.22 -8.73
N THR A 381 -3.95 -2.17 -7.41
CA THR A 381 -2.63 -2.37 -6.84
C THR A 381 -2.09 -3.78 -7.12
N ASP A 382 -2.92 -4.82 -6.95
CA ASP A 382 -2.49 -6.20 -7.19
C ASP A 382 -2.24 -6.51 -8.67
N ASP A 383 -3.05 -5.93 -9.56
CA ASP A 383 -2.84 -6.06 -11.00
C ASP A 383 -1.55 -5.34 -11.43
N ALA A 384 -1.27 -4.16 -10.86
CA ALA A 384 0.00 -3.45 -11.09
C ALA A 384 1.19 -4.26 -10.56
N ARG A 385 1.05 -4.93 -9.41
CA ARG A 385 2.07 -5.84 -8.86
C ARG A 385 2.31 -7.00 -9.84
N THR A 386 1.25 -7.60 -10.36
CA THR A 386 1.31 -8.71 -11.33
C THR A 386 2.04 -8.29 -12.61
N LEU A 387 1.78 -7.08 -13.12
CA LEU A 387 2.52 -6.55 -14.28
C LEU A 387 3.99 -6.27 -13.94
N ILE A 388 4.30 -5.77 -12.75
CA ILE A 388 5.68 -5.57 -12.28
C ILE A 388 6.42 -6.90 -12.16
N GLU A 389 5.77 -7.95 -11.67
CA GLU A 389 6.30 -9.30 -11.63
C GLU A 389 6.62 -9.78 -13.05
N PHE A 390 5.65 -9.69 -13.96
CA PHE A 390 5.81 -10.07 -15.37
C PHE A 390 6.97 -9.34 -16.07
N ILE A 391 7.12 -8.02 -15.86
CA ILE A 391 8.21 -7.23 -16.46
C ILE A 391 9.58 -7.65 -15.90
N HIS A 392 9.63 -8.07 -14.64
CA HIS A 392 10.88 -8.45 -13.98
C HIS A 392 11.25 -9.93 -14.17
N GLU A 393 10.30 -10.77 -14.60
CA GLU A 393 10.55 -12.14 -15.04
C GLU A 393 10.62 -12.14 -16.56
N PRO A 394 11.79 -11.95 -17.19
CA PRO A 394 11.87 -11.74 -18.63
C PRO A 394 11.55 -12.99 -19.46
N ILE A 395 11.41 -14.16 -18.81
CA ILE A 395 11.26 -15.47 -19.45
C ILE A 395 9.93 -16.07 -18.98
N HIS A 396 9.03 -16.32 -19.94
CA HIS A 396 7.69 -16.88 -19.74
C HIS A 396 7.46 -18.18 -20.51
#